data_AF-A0A845D7X9-F1
#
_entry.id   AF-A0A845D7X9-F1
#
_cell.length_a   1.000
_cell.length_b   1.000
_cell.length_c   1.000
_cell.angle_alpha   90.00
_cell.angle_beta   90.00
_cell.angle_gamma   90.00
#
_symmetry.space_group_name_H-M   'P 1'
#
loop_
_entity.id
_entity.type
_entity.pdbx_description
1 polymer ?
#
loop_
_entity_poly.entity_id
_entity_poly.type
_entity_poly.pdbx_seq_one_letter_code
_entity_poly.pdbx_strand_id
1 'polypeptide(L)'
;MLLWVSQKKIEYLQDLDKAVSVLKSGTSADTWRNWIYQFESIGEYRRQIYSHIYSLMQACEDGNREVIQALKEVISYRHPSQIYQAFLEGLLPFLVAWFLFNRKKPLKPGVIGGVWALSYGVMRVVGEQFRMPDAHLGFQALGLTRGQWLSVFMLICIAGYFFLVFKTQKTKIDGKSTL
;
A
#
# COMPACT_ATOMS: atom_id res chain seq x y z
N MET A 1 -5.82 -0.08 23.19
CA MET A 1 -5.82 -0.37 21.73
C MET A 1 -7.22 -0.62 21.19
N LEU A 2 -8.02 -1.51 21.79
CA LEU A 2 -9.40 -1.82 21.34
C LEU A 2 -10.36 -0.61 21.36
N LEU A 3 -10.28 0.23 22.41
CA LEU A 3 -11.11 1.44 22.50
C LEU A 3 -10.83 2.45 21.37
N TRP A 4 -9.58 2.58 20.94
CA TRP A 4 -9.21 3.50 19.85
C TRP A 4 -9.76 3.04 18.49
N VAL A 5 -9.76 1.74 18.24
CA VAL A 5 -10.35 1.15 17.02
C VAL A 5 -11.87 1.32 17.01
N SER A 6 -12.52 1.18 18.15
CA SER A 6 -13.95 1.41 18.33
C SER A 6 -14.34 2.87 18.06
N GLN A 7 -13.60 3.82 18.63
CA GLN A 7 -13.87 5.26 18.47
C GLN A 7 -13.74 5.70 17.01
N LYS A 8 -12.67 5.30 16.30
CA LYS A 8 -12.55 5.60 14.86
C LYS A 8 -13.68 5.01 14.03
N LYS A 9 -14.15 3.80 14.37
CA LYS A 9 -15.26 3.17 13.67
C LYS A 9 -16.56 3.95 13.86
N ILE A 10 -16.81 4.44 15.06
CA ILE A 10 -17.96 5.30 15.37
C ILE A 10 -17.88 6.62 14.58
N GLU A 11 -16.71 7.25 14.54
CA GLU A 11 -16.46 8.50 13.79
C GLU A 11 -16.77 8.33 12.28
N TYR A 12 -16.24 7.27 11.64
CA TYR A 12 -16.56 6.98 10.23
C TYR A 12 -18.06 6.72 9.97
N LEU A 13 -18.77 6.10 10.92
CA LEU A 13 -20.21 5.86 10.79
C LEU A 13 -21.02 7.15 10.99
N GLN A 14 -20.53 8.06 11.83
CA GLN A 14 -21.13 9.39 12.02
C GLN A 14 -20.97 10.26 10.78
N ASP A 15 -19.84 10.16 10.07
CA ASP A 15 -19.67 10.92 8.82
C ASP A 15 -20.70 10.53 7.75
N LEU A 16 -21.26 9.30 7.80
CA LEU A 16 -22.28 8.81 6.87
C LEU A 16 -23.70 9.36 7.14
N ASP A 17 -23.90 10.19 8.17
CA ASP A 17 -25.20 10.71 8.60
C ASP A 17 -25.95 11.45 7.48
N LYS A 18 -25.21 12.25 6.70
CA LYS A 18 -25.76 12.97 5.54
C LYS A 18 -26.17 12.01 4.42
N ALA A 19 -25.46 10.90 4.23
CA ALA A 19 -25.79 9.92 3.22
C ALA A 19 -27.03 9.09 3.61
N VAL A 20 -27.14 8.71 4.89
CA VAL A 20 -28.29 7.94 5.42
C VAL A 20 -29.57 8.76 5.43
N SER A 21 -29.51 10.05 5.80
CA SER A 21 -30.70 10.93 5.82
C SER A 21 -31.27 11.23 4.42
N VAL A 22 -30.46 11.14 3.37
CA VAL A 22 -30.86 11.29 1.97
C VAL A 22 -31.45 9.98 1.40
N LEU A 23 -31.22 8.85 2.07
CA LEU A 23 -31.82 7.58 1.70
C LEU A 23 -33.35 7.65 1.93
N LYS A 24 -34.16 7.19 0.96
CA LYS A 24 -35.63 7.11 1.07
C LYS A 24 -36.13 6.04 2.06
N SER A 25 -35.36 5.72 3.10
CA SER A 25 -35.73 4.73 4.13
C SER A 25 -36.56 5.30 5.26
N GLY A 26 -36.71 6.63 5.35
CA GLY A 26 -37.44 7.29 6.44
C GLY A 26 -36.65 7.38 7.75
N THR A 27 -35.37 7.02 7.74
CA THR A 27 -34.50 7.08 8.93
C THR A 27 -33.92 8.48 9.09
N SER A 28 -34.19 9.12 10.24
CA SER A 28 -33.61 10.42 10.58
C SER A 28 -32.16 10.31 11.07
N ALA A 29 -31.40 11.39 10.90
CA ALA A 29 -30.02 11.52 11.37
C ALA A 29 -29.87 11.19 12.88
N ASP A 30 -30.83 11.63 13.69
CA ASP A 30 -30.80 11.39 15.14
C ASP A 30 -30.99 9.91 15.50
N THR A 31 -31.83 9.21 14.72
CA THR A 31 -32.07 7.77 14.89
C THR A 31 -30.82 6.97 14.52
N TRP A 32 -30.17 7.36 13.42
CA TRP A 32 -28.91 6.81 12.97
C TRP A 32 -27.79 6.96 14.01
N ARG A 33 -27.62 8.17 14.55
CA ARG A 33 -26.64 8.45 15.61
C ARG A 33 -26.88 7.61 16.85
N ASN A 34 -28.13 7.45 17.28
CA ASN A 34 -28.47 6.63 18.43
C ASN A 34 -28.04 5.17 18.25
N TRP A 35 -28.28 4.59 17.06
CA TRP A 35 -27.82 3.24 16.74
C TRP A 35 -26.29 3.12 16.78
N ILE A 36 -25.56 4.14 16.32
CA ILE A 36 -24.09 4.15 16.34
C ILE A 36 -23.57 4.19 17.78
N TYR A 37 -24.11 5.06 18.64
CA TYR A 37 -23.69 5.13 20.05
C TYR A 37 -23.92 3.81 20.79
N GLN A 38 -24.93 3.05 20.39
CA GLN A 38 -25.28 1.75 20.96
C GLN A 38 -24.75 0.56 20.14
N PHE A 39 -23.85 0.82 19.18
CA PHE A 39 -23.34 -0.20 18.26
C PHE A 39 -22.69 -1.39 18.98
N GLU A 40 -21.97 -1.12 20.08
CA GLU A 40 -21.30 -2.19 20.82
C GLU A 40 -22.21 -2.96 21.77
N SER A 41 -23.29 -2.34 22.24
CA SER A 41 -24.15 -2.87 23.30
C SER A 41 -25.26 -3.79 22.81
N ILE A 42 -25.88 -3.51 21.65
CA ILE A 42 -27.07 -4.23 21.17
C ILE A 42 -26.86 -4.75 19.74
N GLY A 43 -27.00 -6.07 19.57
CA GLY A 43 -26.81 -6.75 18.28
C GLY A 43 -27.84 -6.38 17.20
N GLU A 44 -29.04 -5.92 17.58
CA GLU A 44 -30.07 -5.44 16.64
C GLU A 44 -29.64 -4.16 15.92
N TYR A 45 -29.01 -3.20 16.60
CA TYR A 45 -28.53 -1.97 15.96
C TYR A 45 -27.42 -2.23 14.97
N ARG A 46 -26.57 -3.24 15.22
CA ARG A 46 -25.57 -3.68 14.23
C ARG A 46 -26.27 -4.13 12.95
N ARG A 47 -27.32 -4.96 13.04
CA ARG A 47 -28.09 -5.42 11.88
C ARG A 47 -28.71 -4.26 11.12
N GLN A 48 -29.31 -3.30 11.82
CA GLN A 48 -29.92 -2.11 11.21
C GLN A 48 -28.89 -1.20 10.54
N ILE A 49 -27.71 -1.04 11.14
CA ILE A 49 -26.60 -0.29 10.54
C ILE A 49 -26.12 -0.98 9.27
N TYR A 50 -25.92 -2.31 9.29
CA TYR A 50 -25.49 -3.04 8.10
C TYR A 50 -26.52 -3.01 6.98
N SER A 51 -27.83 -3.09 7.27
CA SER A 51 -28.87 -2.98 6.23
C SER A 51 -28.91 -1.59 5.58
N HIS A 52 -28.68 -0.53 6.35
CA HIS A 52 -28.58 0.84 5.83
C HIS A 52 -27.31 1.06 5.01
N ILE A 53 -26.18 0.49 5.43
CA ILE A 53 -24.96 0.50 4.61
C ILE A 53 -25.20 -0.23 3.29
N TYR A 54 -25.88 -1.38 3.31
CA TYR A 54 -26.18 -2.13 2.09
C TYR A 54 -27.09 -1.35 1.14
N SER A 55 -28.13 -0.71 1.66
CA SER A 55 -29.03 0.13 0.85
C SER A 55 -28.34 1.39 0.32
N LEU A 56 -27.37 1.96 1.05
CA LEU A 56 -26.49 3.01 0.52
C LEU A 56 -25.62 2.51 -0.63
N MET A 57 -25.01 1.33 -0.49
CA MET A 57 -24.21 0.71 -1.56
C MET A 57 -25.07 0.46 -2.80
N GLN A 58 -26.25 -0.14 -2.62
CA GLN A 58 -27.18 -0.39 -3.69
C GLN A 58 -27.65 0.90 -4.37
N ALA A 59 -27.98 1.95 -3.59
CA ALA A 59 -28.35 3.25 -4.15
C ALA A 59 -27.22 3.91 -4.94
N CYS A 60 -25.95 3.65 -4.58
CA CYS A 60 -24.80 4.09 -5.38
C CYS A 60 -24.69 3.32 -6.69
N GLU A 61 -24.88 2.01 -6.65
CA GLU A 61 -24.85 1.13 -7.83
C GLU A 61 -25.97 1.48 -8.80
N ASP A 62 -27.16 1.80 -8.28
CA ASP A 62 -28.33 2.25 -9.05
C ASP A 62 -28.18 3.69 -9.60
N GLY A 63 -27.10 4.40 -9.24
CA GLY A 63 -26.80 5.73 -9.76
C GLY A 63 -27.57 6.88 -9.10
N ASN A 64 -28.06 6.72 -7.86
CA ASN A 64 -28.75 7.77 -7.13
C ASN A 64 -27.80 8.95 -6.84
N ARG A 65 -28.03 10.06 -7.55
CA ARG A 65 -27.15 11.25 -7.52
C ARG A 65 -27.09 11.91 -6.16
N GLU A 66 -28.17 11.89 -5.39
CA GLU A 66 -28.24 12.55 -4.08
C GLU A 66 -27.36 11.81 -3.06
N VAL A 67 -27.46 10.48 -3.03
CA VAL A 67 -26.62 9.61 -2.17
C VAL A 67 -25.15 9.69 -2.59
N ILE A 68 -24.87 9.65 -3.90
CA ILE A 68 -23.49 9.77 -4.41
C ILE A 68 -22.88 11.13 -4.04
N GLN A 69 -23.63 12.22 -4.13
CA GLN A 69 -23.13 13.54 -3.76
C GLN A 69 -22.88 13.66 -2.26
N ALA A 70 -23.78 13.12 -1.42
CA ALA A 70 -23.60 13.09 0.02
C ALA A 70 -22.36 12.25 0.41
N LEU A 71 -22.15 11.10 -0.23
CA LEU A 71 -20.99 10.24 0.03
C LEU A 71 -19.69 10.84 -0.48
N LYS A 72 -19.69 11.59 -1.59
CA LYS A 72 -18.49 12.26 -2.12
C LYS A 72 -17.87 13.24 -1.13
N GLU A 73 -18.66 13.86 -0.26
CA GLU A 73 -18.16 14.75 0.78
C GLU A 73 -17.48 13.97 1.93
N VAL A 74 -17.86 12.71 2.12
CA VAL A 74 -17.42 11.84 3.22
C VAL A 74 -16.23 10.96 2.81
N ILE A 75 -16.23 10.46 1.58
CA ILE A 75 -15.17 9.57 1.09
C ILE A 75 -13.95 10.40 0.67
N SER A 76 -12.85 10.24 1.39
CA SER A 76 -11.56 10.80 0.97
C SER A 76 -11.07 10.10 -0.30
N TYR A 77 -10.64 10.89 -1.30
CA TYR A 77 -10.00 10.37 -2.51
C TYR A 77 -8.76 9.57 -2.13
N ARG A 78 -8.76 8.26 -2.42
CA ARG A 78 -7.59 7.40 -2.20
C ARG A 78 -6.74 7.35 -3.46
N HIS A 79 -5.44 7.57 -3.32
CA HIS A 79 -4.50 7.39 -4.42
C HIS A 79 -4.45 5.91 -4.87
N PRO A 80 -4.36 5.63 -6.18
CA PRO A 80 -4.23 4.26 -6.70
C PRO A 80 -2.80 3.73 -6.46
N SER A 81 -2.45 3.49 -5.20
CA SER A 81 -1.12 3.05 -4.75
C SER A 81 -0.64 1.78 -5.45
N GLN A 82 -1.56 0.93 -5.91
CA GLN A 82 -1.28 -0.30 -6.64
C GLN A 82 -0.59 -0.04 -8.00
N ILE A 83 -0.97 1.03 -8.72
CA ILE A 83 -0.37 1.37 -10.02
C ILE A 83 1.08 1.85 -9.81
N TYR A 84 1.29 2.69 -8.80
CA TYR A 84 2.63 3.15 -8.43
C TYR A 84 3.53 1.99 -8.00
N GLN A 85 3.01 1.03 -7.22
CA GLN A 85 3.75 -0.16 -6.81
C GLN A 85 4.11 -1.06 -7.99
N ALA A 86 3.17 -1.36 -8.89
CA ALA A 86 3.45 -2.17 -10.07
C ALA A 86 4.55 -1.55 -10.95
N PHE A 87 4.56 -0.22 -11.07
CA PHE A 87 5.56 0.51 -11.84
C PHE A 87 6.94 0.52 -11.14
N LEU A 88 6.99 0.82 -9.85
CA LEU A 88 8.22 0.95 -9.05
C LEU A 88 8.86 -0.40 -8.73
N GLU A 89 8.08 -1.45 -8.47
CA GLU A 89 8.57 -2.76 -8.03
C GLU A 89 8.75 -3.75 -9.20
N GLY A 90 8.03 -3.55 -10.30
CA GLY A 90 8.08 -4.43 -11.47
C GLY A 90 8.78 -3.78 -12.66
N LEU A 91 8.12 -2.79 -13.26
CA LEU A 91 8.52 -2.28 -14.58
C LEU A 91 9.88 -1.57 -14.54
N LEU A 92 10.11 -0.67 -13.58
CA LEU A 92 11.37 0.08 -13.50
C LEU A 92 12.59 -0.82 -13.25
N PRO A 93 12.60 -1.73 -12.25
CA PRO A 93 13.72 -2.66 -12.06
C PRO A 93 13.96 -3.55 -13.29
N PHE A 94 12.88 -3.97 -13.97
CA PHE A 94 12.98 -4.72 -15.21
C PHE A 94 13.66 -3.92 -16.33
N LEU A 95 13.24 -2.67 -16.56
CA LEU A 95 13.83 -1.81 -17.60
C LEU A 95 15.33 -1.54 -17.33
N VAL A 96 15.71 -1.33 -16.06
CA VAL A 96 17.12 -1.15 -15.68
C VAL A 96 17.93 -2.40 -15.99
N ALA A 97 17.44 -3.58 -15.61
CA ALA A 97 18.11 -4.85 -15.88
C ALA A 97 18.17 -5.14 -17.39
N TRP A 98 17.09 -4.86 -18.13
CA TRP A 98 17.01 -5.06 -19.58
C TRP A 98 17.97 -4.15 -20.33
N PHE A 99 18.05 -2.87 -19.98
CA PHE A 99 19.00 -1.94 -20.58
C PHE A 99 20.45 -2.39 -20.34
N LEU A 100 20.74 -2.89 -19.14
CA LEU A 100 22.05 -3.43 -18.82
C LEU A 100 22.37 -4.71 -19.59
N PHE A 101 21.40 -5.61 -19.77
CA PHE A 101 21.55 -6.83 -20.56
C PHE A 101 21.78 -6.53 -22.05
N ASN A 102 21.10 -5.53 -22.61
CA ASN A 102 21.25 -5.13 -24.01
C ASN A 102 22.60 -4.45 -24.31
N ARG A 103 23.36 -4.03 -23.30
CA ARG A 103 24.72 -3.55 -23.52
C ARG A 103 25.59 -4.75 -23.87
N LYS A 104 26.10 -4.79 -25.11
CA LYS A 104 26.98 -5.84 -25.67
C LYS A 104 28.36 -5.99 -24.98
N LYS A 105 28.49 -5.58 -23.72
CA LYS A 105 29.70 -5.74 -22.92
C LYS A 105 29.60 -7.04 -22.12
N PRO A 106 30.67 -7.86 -22.03
CA PRO A 106 30.66 -9.02 -21.16
C PRO A 106 30.51 -8.55 -19.71
N LEU A 107 29.38 -8.91 -19.10
CA LEU A 107 29.12 -8.66 -17.68
C LEU A 107 29.49 -9.91 -16.88
N LYS A 108 30.00 -9.72 -15.67
CA LYS A 108 30.27 -10.85 -14.77
C LYS A 108 28.94 -11.57 -14.42
N PRO A 109 28.95 -12.90 -14.24
CA PRO A 109 27.81 -13.63 -13.71
C PRO A 109 27.29 -12.98 -12.42
N GLY A 110 25.97 -12.79 -12.32
CA GLY A 110 25.32 -12.22 -11.14
C GLY A 110 25.24 -10.68 -11.08
N VAL A 111 25.92 -9.94 -11.96
CA VAL A 111 25.83 -8.46 -12.00
C VAL A 111 24.42 -7.98 -12.37
N ILE A 112 23.77 -8.62 -13.33
CA ILE A 112 22.41 -8.23 -13.76
C ILE A 112 21.40 -8.46 -12.62
N GLY A 113 21.47 -9.61 -11.95
CA GLY A 113 20.61 -9.91 -10.78
C GLY A 113 20.89 -8.97 -9.60
N GLY A 114 22.16 -8.64 -9.35
CA GLY A 114 22.53 -7.68 -8.31
C GLY A 114 22.03 -6.26 -8.61
N VAL A 115 22.11 -5.81 -9.87
CA VAL A 115 21.60 -4.50 -10.29
C VAL A 115 20.07 -4.47 -10.22
N TRP A 116 19.40 -5.54 -10.62
CA TRP A 116 17.95 -5.67 -10.46
C TRP A 116 17.55 -5.54 -8.98
N ALA A 117 18.19 -6.32 -8.09
CA ALA A 117 17.91 -6.28 -6.66
C ALA A 117 18.20 -4.89 -6.04
N LEU A 118 19.28 -4.24 -6.48
CA LEU A 118 19.64 -2.88 -6.04
C LEU A 118 18.57 -1.87 -6.44
N SER A 119 18.17 -1.90 -7.72
CA SER A 119 17.14 -1.01 -8.24
C SER A 119 15.79 -1.22 -7.56
N TYR A 120 15.41 -2.48 -7.31
CA TYR A 120 14.21 -2.84 -6.55
C TYR A 120 14.25 -2.27 -5.12
N GLY A 121 15.39 -2.37 -4.42
CA GLY A 121 15.52 -1.82 -3.05
C GLY A 121 15.39 -0.31 -2.97
N VAL A 122 15.99 0.41 -3.92
CA VAL A 122 15.86 1.87 -3.99
C VAL A 122 14.41 2.26 -4.27
N MET A 123 13.77 1.62 -5.26
CA MET A 123 12.38 1.91 -5.62
C MET A 123 11.41 1.57 -4.49
N ARG A 124 11.72 0.55 -3.68
CA ARG A 124 10.92 0.19 -2.50
C ARG A 124 10.95 1.27 -1.41
N VAL A 125 12.10 1.88 -1.14
CA VAL A 125 12.21 3.01 -0.20
C VAL A 125 11.37 4.19 -0.68
N VAL A 126 11.44 4.50 -1.98
CA VAL A 126 10.68 5.59 -2.60
C VAL A 126 9.18 5.30 -2.57
N GLY A 127 8.77 4.09 -2.95
CA GLY A 127 7.37 3.66 -2.97
C GLY A 127 6.71 3.68 -1.59
N GLU A 128 7.47 3.40 -0.53
CA GLU A 128 6.98 3.45 0.85
C GLU A 128 6.54 4.86 1.28
N GLN A 129 7.10 5.93 0.69
CA GLN A 129 6.65 7.31 0.96
C GLN A 129 5.21 7.59 0.49
N PHE A 130 4.74 6.84 -0.50
CA PHE A 130 3.40 6.95 -1.05
C PHE A 130 2.42 5.95 -0.44
N ARG A 131 2.89 5.09 0.48
CA ARG A 131 2.05 4.15 1.23
C ARG A 131 1.62 4.80 2.52
N MET A 132 0.35 4.61 2.89
CA MET A 132 -0.10 4.96 4.23
C MET A 132 0.64 4.08 5.24
N PRO A 133 1.28 4.64 6.27
CA PRO A 133 1.90 3.84 7.32
C PRO A 133 0.79 3.05 8.01
N ASP A 134 0.97 1.73 8.12
CA ASP A 134 -0.01 0.86 8.74
C ASP A 134 -0.35 1.35 10.15
N ALA A 135 -1.60 1.77 10.34
CA ALA A 135 -2.08 2.44 11.56
C ALA A 135 -1.91 1.58 12.84
N HIS A 136 -1.73 0.27 12.70
CA HIS A 136 -1.52 -0.65 13.81
C HIS A 136 -0.09 -0.69 14.34
N LEU A 137 0.89 -0.17 13.59
CA LEU A 137 2.29 -0.48 13.82
C LEU A 137 3.14 0.74 14.20
N GLY A 138 2.59 1.95 13.99
CA GLY A 138 3.26 3.21 14.32
C GLY A 138 4.58 3.40 13.57
N PHE A 139 5.25 4.52 13.83
CA PHE A 139 6.65 4.66 13.44
C PHE A 139 7.51 3.76 14.36
N GLN A 140 8.38 2.94 13.77
CA GLN A 140 9.33 2.14 14.54
C GLN A 140 10.59 2.96 14.86
N ALA A 141 11.58 2.34 15.51
CA ALA A 141 12.85 2.98 15.88
C ALA A 141 13.40 3.85 14.72
N LEU A 142 13.84 5.07 15.06
CA LEU A 142 14.31 6.14 14.16
C LEU A 142 13.23 6.83 13.29
N GLY A 143 11.94 6.62 13.57
CA GLY A 143 10.88 7.25 12.76
C GLY A 143 10.66 6.58 11.41
N LEU A 144 11.21 5.36 11.22
CA LEU A 144 11.12 4.62 9.98
C LEU A 144 9.93 3.65 9.99
N THR A 145 9.35 3.47 8.81
CA THR A 145 8.33 2.46 8.52
C THR A 145 8.96 1.07 8.40
N ARG A 146 8.15 0.01 8.53
CA ARG A 146 8.61 -1.38 8.35
C ARG A 146 9.22 -1.63 6.97
N GLY A 147 8.61 -1.07 5.92
CA GLY A 147 9.12 -1.20 4.56
C GLY A 147 10.48 -0.55 4.38
N GLN A 148 10.75 0.57 5.06
CA GLN A 148 12.08 1.19 5.06
C GLN A 148 13.13 0.30 5.73
N TRP A 149 12.83 -0.30 6.88
CA TRP A 149 13.77 -1.21 7.56
C TRP A 149 14.15 -2.42 6.71
N LEU A 150 13.15 -3.06 6.08
CA LEU A 150 13.36 -4.17 5.15
C LEU A 150 14.21 -3.75 3.94
N SER A 151 13.97 -2.56 3.41
CA SER A 151 14.72 -2.03 2.27
C SER A 151 16.17 -1.72 2.62
N VAL A 152 16.41 -1.12 3.79
CA VAL A 152 17.77 -0.85 4.29
C VAL A 152 18.56 -2.14 4.46
N PHE A 153 17.96 -3.16 5.08
CA PHE A 153 18.59 -4.48 5.23
C PHE A 153 18.95 -5.09 3.87
N MET A 154 18.02 -5.04 2.92
CA MET A 154 18.25 -5.56 1.58
C MET A 154 19.38 -4.81 0.84
N LEU A 155 19.43 -3.47 0.95
CA LEU A 155 20.50 -2.67 0.36
C LEU A 155 21.87 -3.01 0.96
N ILE A 156 21.96 -3.27 2.27
CA ILE A 156 23.19 -3.73 2.93
C ILE A 156 23.64 -5.09 2.37
N CYS A 157 22.71 -6.06 2.26
CA CYS A 157 23.03 -7.38 1.69
C CYS A 157 23.53 -7.27 0.24
N ILE A 158 22.92 -6.41 -0.58
CA ILE A 158 23.32 -6.19 -1.97
C ILE A 158 24.68 -5.50 -2.07
N ALA A 159 24.95 -4.50 -1.23
CA ALA A 159 26.27 -3.87 -1.15
C ALA A 159 27.36 -4.88 -0.75
N GLY A 160 27.07 -5.76 0.22
CA GLY A 160 27.94 -6.86 0.60
C GLY A 160 28.17 -7.86 -0.54
N TYR A 161 27.12 -8.23 -1.28
CA TYR A 161 27.23 -9.09 -2.45
C TYR A 161 28.14 -8.49 -3.53
N PHE A 162 27.93 -7.22 -3.88
CA PHE A 162 28.80 -6.53 -4.84
C PHE A 162 30.24 -6.45 -4.36
N PHE A 163 30.49 -6.15 -3.08
CA PHE A 163 31.83 -6.15 -2.51
C PHE A 163 32.54 -7.49 -2.70
N LEU A 164 31.85 -8.62 -2.49
CA LEU A 164 32.41 -9.96 -2.72
C LEU A 164 32.71 -10.24 -4.21
N VAL A 165 31.81 -9.84 -5.12
CA VAL A 165 31.99 -9.99 -6.59
C VAL A 165 33.13 -9.13 -7.14
N PHE A 166 33.39 -7.97 -6.52
CA PHE A 166 34.52 -7.12 -6.89
C PHE A 166 35.84 -7.56 -6.22
N LYS A 167 35.79 -8.13 -5.01
CA LYS A 167 36.98 -8.62 -4.27
C LYS A 167 37.55 -9.93 -4.84
N THR A 168 36.73 -10.78 -5.45
CA THR A 168 37.15 -12.06 -6.07
C THR A 168 37.96 -11.91 -7.37
N GLN A 169 38.45 -10.72 -7.69
CA GLN A 169 39.38 -10.50 -8.80
C GLN A 169 40.81 -10.96 -8.50
N LYS A 170 41.04 -12.29 -8.58
CA LYS A 170 42.28 -12.94 -9.09
C LYS A 170 41.86 -14.35 -9.48
N THR A 171 41.63 -14.65 -10.76
CA THR A 171 42.68 -15.17 -11.64
C THR A 171 42.41 -14.79 -13.08
N LYS A 172 43.38 -14.13 -13.73
CA LYS A 172 43.58 -14.34 -15.17
C LYS A 172 43.92 -15.81 -15.31
N ILE A 173 43.07 -16.60 -15.97
CA ILE A 173 43.54 -17.85 -16.55
C ILE A 173 44.36 -17.41 -17.77
N ASP A 174 45.66 -17.24 -17.55
CA ASP A 174 46.63 -17.07 -18.62
C ASP A 174 47.04 -18.46 -19.12
N GLY A 175 47.16 -18.60 -20.44
CA GLY A 175 47.78 -19.75 -21.10
C GLY A 175 46.84 -20.79 -21.71
N LYS A 176 46.48 -20.62 -22.98
CA LYS A 176 47.27 -21.16 -24.11
C LYS A 176 46.63 -20.89 -25.48
N SER A 177 47.43 -20.29 -26.36
CA SER A 177 47.38 -20.49 -27.81
C SER A 177 47.62 -21.95 -28.17
N THR A 178 46.82 -22.48 -29.09
CA THR A 178 46.91 -23.72 -29.93
C THR A 178 45.50 -24.33 -29.94
N LEU A 179 44.77 -24.45 -31.04
CA LEU A 179 45.11 -24.60 -32.46
C LEU A 179 44.18 -23.76 -33.34
#